data_AF-V5H0Z5-F1
#
_entry.id   AF-V5H0Z5-F1
#
_cell.length_a   1.000
_cell.length_b   1.000
_cell.length_c   1.000
_cell.angle_alpha   90.00
_cell.angle_beta   90.00
_cell.angle_gamma   90.00
#
_symmetry.space_group_name_H-M   'P 1'
#
loop_
_entity.id
_entity.type
_entity.pdbx_description
1 polymer ?
#
loop_
_entity_poly.entity_id
_entity_poly.type
_entity_poly.pdbx_seq_one_letter_code
_entity_poly.pdbx_strand_id
1 'polypeptide(L)'
;FHYGLAVPLYTHFTSPIRRYADIIVHRLLAVTCGADATYPDLLDKEKSSNLCQNLNYRNRMAQYAGRASVAFNTHIFFKGKLQDEDGYILYVRKNALQILIPKYGLECTLFLAPKGETSNIFCYNEEDQTQEAGSIALHAFDPIKVRLSLDSNNIQHEKFALQLVKPYIEGFSVLTN
;
A
#
# COMPACT_ATOMS: atom_id res chain seq x y z
N PHE A 1 23.93 -8.86 5.59
CA PHE A 1 22.92 -9.85 6.00
C PHE A 1 21.58 -9.46 5.41
N HIS A 2 20.90 -10.38 4.71
CA HIS A 2 19.58 -10.13 4.13
C HIS A 2 18.49 -10.64 5.07
N TYR A 3 17.84 -9.74 5.81
CA TYR A 3 16.87 -10.08 6.86
C TYR A 3 15.73 -10.98 6.36
N GLY A 4 15.03 -10.59 5.30
CA GLY A 4 13.85 -11.32 4.81
C GLY A 4 14.13 -12.69 4.18
N LEU A 5 15.40 -13.03 3.93
CA LEU A 5 15.80 -14.34 3.38
C LEU A 5 16.67 -15.12 4.36
N ALA A 6 16.99 -14.55 5.53
CA ALA A 6 17.87 -15.14 6.54
C ALA A 6 19.23 -15.65 6.00
N VAL A 7 19.83 -14.94 5.02
CA VAL A 7 21.14 -15.30 4.44
C VAL A 7 22.20 -14.23 4.67
N PRO A 8 23.49 -14.61 4.78
CA PRO A 8 24.57 -13.66 5.00
C PRO A 8 24.78 -12.73 3.78
N LEU A 9 24.70 -13.28 2.57
CA LEU A 9 24.93 -12.60 1.29
C LEU A 9 23.80 -12.93 0.30
N TYR A 10 23.43 -11.95 -0.52
CA TYR A 10 22.40 -12.09 -1.54
C TYR A 10 22.64 -11.12 -2.70
N THR A 11 22.35 -11.55 -3.93
CA THR A 11 22.31 -10.70 -5.12
C THR A 11 21.27 -11.24 -6.10
N HIS A 12 20.83 -10.40 -7.04
CA HIS A 12 19.95 -10.83 -8.12
C HIS A 12 20.77 -11.31 -9.34
N PHE A 13 20.25 -12.30 -10.07
CA PHE A 13 20.93 -12.86 -11.25
C PHE A 13 19.97 -13.30 -12.38
N THR A 14 18.77 -13.77 -12.03
CA THR A 14 17.92 -14.58 -12.92
C THR A 14 17.14 -13.80 -13.99
N SER A 15 17.25 -12.47 -14.09
CA SER A 15 16.40 -11.69 -15.01
C SER A 15 17.09 -10.49 -15.67
N PRO A 16 18.22 -10.70 -16.38
CA PRO A 16 18.97 -9.63 -17.05
C PRO A 16 18.14 -8.81 -18.05
N ILE A 17 17.10 -9.40 -18.65
CA ILE A 17 16.21 -8.71 -19.59
C ILE A 17 15.44 -7.54 -18.92
N ARG A 18 15.09 -7.66 -17.63
CA ARG A 18 14.24 -6.68 -16.92
C ARG A 18 14.93 -5.94 -15.79
N ARG A 19 16.18 -6.29 -15.43
CA ARG A 19 16.95 -5.64 -14.37
C ARG A 19 18.40 -5.46 -14.79
N TYR A 20 18.85 -4.21 -14.80
CA TYR A 20 20.24 -3.89 -15.15
C TYR A 20 21.25 -4.40 -14.10
N ALA A 21 20.85 -4.51 -12.83
CA ALA A 21 21.68 -5.11 -11.79
C ALA A 21 22.07 -6.56 -12.14
N ASP A 22 21.15 -7.35 -12.70
CA ASP A 22 21.42 -8.72 -13.15
C ASP A 22 22.48 -8.70 -14.27
N ILE A 23 22.41 -7.76 -15.22
CA ILE A 23 23.42 -7.63 -16.30
C ILE A 23 24.83 -7.42 -15.74
N ILE A 24 24.98 -6.56 -14.71
CA ILE A 24 26.28 -6.35 -14.07
C ILE A 24 26.78 -7.62 -13.39
N VAL A 25 25.90 -8.35 -12.70
CA VAL A 25 26.27 -9.63 -12.07
C VAL A 25 26.66 -10.67 -13.13
N HIS A 26 25.96 -10.74 -14.26
CA HIS A 26 26.33 -11.61 -15.40
C HIS A 26 27.72 -11.27 -15.95
N ARG A 27 28.05 -9.97 -16.12
CA ARG A 27 29.37 -9.53 -16.58
C ARG A 27 30.47 -9.90 -15.58
N LEU A 28 30.24 -9.63 -14.29
CA LEU A 28 31.19 -9.98 -13.22
C LEU A 28 31.42 -11.49 -13.16
N LEU A 29 30.35 -12.30 -13.26
CA LEU A 29 30.45 -13.74 -13.23
C LEU A 29 31.23 -14.29 -14.45
N ALA A 30 30.92 -13.79 -15.66
CA ALA A 30 31.62 -14.19 -16.88
C ALA A 30 33.13 -13.94 -16.78
N VAL A 31 33.52 -12.77 -16.27
CA VAL A 31 34.92 -12.44 -15.98
C VAL A 31 35.54 -13.40 -14.96
N THR A 32 34.85 -13.66 -13.83
CA THR A 32 35.39 -14.55 -12.78
C THR A 32 35.57 -16.00 -13.25
N CYS A 33 34.77 -16.44 -14.22
CA CYS A 33 34.88 -17.75 -14.84
C CYS A 33 35.89 -17.79 -16.00
N GLY A 34 36.51 -16.66 -16.38
CA GLY A 34 37.42 -16.55 -17.52
C GLY A 34 36.73 -16.65 -18.89
N ALA A 35 35.40 -16.50 -18.93
CA ALA A 35 34.62 -16.50 -20.17
C ALA A 35 34.60 -15.14 -20.88
N ASP A 36 35.00 -14.07 -20.18
CA ASP A 36 35.09 -12.71 -20.71
C ASP A 36 36.22 -11.91 -20.02
N ALA A 37 36.57 -10.73 -20.54
CA ALA A 37 37.63 -9.88 -20.04
C ALA A 37 37.12 -8.69 -19.21
N THR A 38 37.90 -8.26 -18.22
CA THR A 38 37.61 -7.04 -17.44
C THR A 38 37.84 -5.78 -18.25
N TYR A 39 37.11 -4.72 -17.90
CA TYR A 39 37.41 -3.35 -18.34
C TYR A 39 37.47 -2.40 -17.12
N PRO A 40 38.20 -1.27 -17.20
CA PRO A 40 38.48 -0.41 -16.03
C PRO A 40 37.22 0.04 -15.27
N ASP A 41 36.17 0.43 -16.01
CA ASP A 41 34.92 0.91 -15.43
C ASP A 41 34.14 -0.15 -14.65
N LEU A 42 34.36 -1.44 -14.92
CA LEU A 42 33.70 -2.53 -14.17
C LEU A 42 34.28 -2.69 -12.76
N LEU A 43 35.55 -2.30 -12.58
CA LEU A 43 36.29 -2.43 -11.32
C LEU A 43 36.32 -1.12 -10.52
N ASP A 44 35.85 -0.03 -11.12
CA ASP A 44 35.75 1.28 -10.48
C ASP A 44 34.62 1.29 -9.43
N LYS A 45 35.02 1.44 -8.17
CA LYS A 45 34.12 1.44 -7.02
C LYS A 45 33.20 2.65 -6.99
N GLU A 46 33.66 3.82 -7.40
CA GLU A 46 32.85 5.04 -7.37
C GLU A 46 31.75 4.97 -8.43
N LYS A 47 32.12 4.56 -9.65
CA LYS A 47 31.15 4.31 -10.73
C LYS A 47 30.13 3.25 -10.35
N SER A 48 30.58 2.14 -9.75
CA SER A 48 29.67 1.07 -9.30
C SER A 48 28.72 1.56 -8.20
N SER A 49 29.20 2.37 -7.26
CA SER A 49 28.37 2.94 -6.18
C SER A 49 27.29 3.87 -6.75
N ASN A 50 27.68 4.79 -7.64
CA ASN A 50 26.76 5.72 -8.30
C ASN A 50 25.72 4.99 -9.15
N LEU A 51 26.13 3.94 -9.87
CA LEU A 51 25.22 3.08 -10.61
C LEU A 51 24.20 2.40 -9.67
N CYS A 52 24.66 1.81 -8.56
CA CYS A 52 23.78 1.18 -7.57
C CYS A 52 22.75 2.17 -7.01
N GLN A 53 23.16 3.41 -6.70
CA GLN A 53 22.25 4.46 -6.23
C GLN A 53 21.16 4.78 -7.26
N ASN A 54 21.56 4.94 -8.53
CA ASN A 54 20.61 5.19 -9.62
C ASN A 54 19.63 4.02 -9.81
N LEU A 55 20.12 2.77 -9.76
CA LEU A 55 19.27 1.58 -9.86
C LEU A 55 18.28 1.48 -8.71
N ASN A 56 18.71 1.79 -7.49
CA ASN A 56 17.82 1.82 -6.31
C ASN A 56 16.73 2.88 -6.48
N TYR A 57 17.09 4.09 -6.92
CA TYR A 57 16.13 5.15 -7.20
C TYR A 57 15.12 4.71 -8.27
N ARG A 58 15.58 4.17 -9.40
CA ARG A 58 14.71 3.75 -10.51
C ARG A 58 13.82 2.56 -10.14
N ASN A 59 14.32 1.59 -9.39
CA ASN A 59 13.50 0.48 -8.90
C ASN A 59 12.37 0.99 -7.99
N ARG A 60 12.67 1.90 -7.06
CA ARG A 60 11.66 2.49 -6.17
C ARG A 60 10.61 3.29 -6.96
N MET A 61 11.04 4.10 -7.93
CA MET A 61 10.13 4.87 -8.78
C MET A 61 9.25 3.97 -9.65
N ALA A 62 9.79 2.89 -10.21
CA ALA A 62 9.03 1.92 -10.99
C ALA A 62 7.93 1.24 -10.15
N GLN A 63 8.23 0.90 -8.89
CA GLN A 63 7.21 0.35 -7.97
C GLN A 63 6.11 1.36 -7.64
N TYR A 64 6.45 2.64 -7.45
CA TYR A 64 5.44 3.68 -7.23
C TYR A 64 4.57 3.89 -8.45
N ALA A 65 5.16 3.94 -9.65
CA ALA A 65 4.40 4.04 -10.90
C ALA A 65 3.46 2.83 -11.09
N GLY A 66 3.94 1.60 -10.81
CA GLY A 66 3.12 0.40 -10.86
C GLY A 66 1.93 0.45 -9.89
N ARG A 67 2.17 0.83 -8.63
CA ARG A 67 1.10 1.02 -7.63
C ARG A 67 0.10 2.09 -8.05
N ALA A 68 0.57 3.23 -8.55
CA ALA A 68 -0.29 4.31 -9.02
C ALA A 68 -1.15 3.89 -10.22
N SER A 69 -0.58 3.10 -11.15
CA SER A 69 -1.32 2.57 -12.30
C SER A 69 -2.41 1.59 -11.87
N VAL A 70 -2.12 0.68 -10.95
CA VAL A 70 -3.14 -0.22 -10.37
C VAL A 70 -4.23 0.59 -9.68
N ALA A 71 -3.86 1.54 -8.81
CA ALA A 71 -4.81 2.40 -8.14
C ALA A 71 -5.73 3.11 -9.15
N PHE A 72 -5.18 3.76 -10.18
CA PHE A 72 -5.94 4.46 -11.22
C PHE A 72 -6.93 3.53 -11.95
N ASN A 73 -6.49 2.34 -12.36
CA ASN A 73 -7.37 1.36 -13.00
C ASN A 73 -8.49 0.88 -12.06
N THR A 74 -8.22 0.78 -10.76
CA THR A 74 -9.25 0.46 -9.78
C THR A 74 -10.28 1.59 -9.64
N HIS A 75 -9.87 2.87 -9.70
CA HIS A 75 -10.81 3.99 -9.72
C HIS A 75 -11.74 3.91 -10.94
N ILE A 76 -11.18 3.63 -12.13
CA ILE A 76 -11.98 3.41 -13.35
C ILE A 76 -12.96 2.26 -13.17
N PHE A 77 -12.53 1.15 -12.57
CA PHE A 77 -13.39 -0.02 -12.34
C PHE A 77 -14.60 0.29 -11.44
N PHE A 78 -14.41 1.14 -10.41
CA PHE A 78 -15.46 1.54 -9.46
C PHE A 78 -16.27 2.76 -9.89
N LYS A 79 -15.92 3.41 -11.00
CA LYS A 79 -16.63 4.59 -11.49
C LYS A 79 -18.11 4.29 -11.73
N GLY A 80 -19.00 5.01 -11.04
CA GLY A 80 -20.45 4.84 -11.13
C GLY A 80 -21.00 3.57 -10.45
N LYS A 81 -20.18 2.83 -9.70
CA LYS A 81 -20.62 1.66 -8.93
C LYS A 81 -20.72 2.00 -7.44
N LEU A 82 -21.73 1.44 -6.80
CA LEU A 82 -21.90 1.39 -5.35
C LEU A 82 -21.92 -0.07 -4.95
N GLN A 83 -20.97 -0.50 -4.12
CA GLN A 83 -20.83 -1.90 -3.77
C GLN A 83 -20.51 -2.09 -2.29
N ASP A 84 -21.24 -3.01 -1.66
CA ASP A 84 -21.02 -3.38 -0.27
C ASP A 84 -20.06 -4.56 -0.23
N GLU A 85 -18.97 -4.41 0.51
CA GLU A 85 -17.89 -5.40 0.59
C GLU A 85 -17.48 -5.61 2.05
N ASP A 86 -17.00 -6.81 2.32
CA ASP A 86 -16.47 -7.17 3.63
C ASP A 86 -15.01 -6.70 3.74
N GLY A 87 -14.70 -6.09 4.88
CA GLY A 87 -13.38 -5.55 5.18
C GLY A 87 -12.98 -5.82 6.63
N TYR A 88 -11.72 -5.56 6.93
CA TYR A 88 -11.14 -5.71 8.26
C TYR A 88 -10.48 -4.42 8.68
N ILE A 89 -10.65 -4.02 9.94
CA ILE A 89 -9.94 -2.87 10.50
C ILE A 89 -8.47 -3.26 10.66
N LEU A 90 -7.54 -2.51 10.04
CA LEU A 90 -6.10 -2.69 10.26
C LEU A 90 -5.62 -1.83 11.41
N TYR A 91 -6.02 -0.56 11.42
CA TYR A 91 -5.59 0.41 12.41
C TYR A 91 -6.76 1.29 12.82
N VAL A 92 -6.87 1.48 14.12
CA VAL A 92 -7.79 2.42 14.73
C VAL A 92 -7.01 3.70 15.03
N ARG A 93 -7.50 4.85 14.55
CA ARG A 93 -6.92 6.17 14.83
C ARG A 93 -7.97 7.04 15.52
N LYS A 94 -7.54 8.14 16.14
CA LYS A 94 -8.39 9.11 16.84
C LYS A 94 -9.60 9.61 16.03
N ASN A 95 -9.43 9.79 14.72
CA ASN A 95 -10.45 10.38 13.84
C ASN A 95 -10.84 9.50 12.64
N ALA A 96 -10.24 8.32 12.52
CA ALA A 96 -10.43 7.48 11.35
C ALA A 96 -10.10 6.00 11.62
N LEU A 97 -10.69 5.12 10.82
CA LEU A 97 -10.37 3.71 10.76
C LEU A 97 -9.68 3.40 9.43
N GLN A 98 -8.56 2.71 9.47
CA GLN A 98 -7.90 2.19 8.27
C GLN A 98 -8.41 0.76 8.04
N ILE A 99 -9.04 0.54 6.89
CA ILE A 99 -9.79 -0.67 6.58
C ILE A 99 -9.14 -1.33 5.35
N LEU A 100 -8.90 -2.62 5.45
CA LEU A 100 -8.48 -3.47 4.33
C LEU A 100 -9.70 -4.17 3.76
N ILE A 101 -9.87 -4.10 2.44
CA ILE A 101 -10.85 -4.89 1.68
C ILE A 101 -10.08 -5.97 0.92
N PRO A 102 -10.03 -7.22 1.43
CA PRO A 102 -9.13 -8.25 0.90
C PRO A 102 -9.41 -8.61 -0.55
N LYS A 103 -10.69 -8.61 -0.95
CA LYS A 103 -11.14 -8.97 -2.30
C LYS A 103 -10.45 -8.17 -3.41
N TYR A 104 -10.16 -6.90 -3.15
CA TYR A 104 -9.49 -6.02 -4.11
C TYR A 104 -8.07 -5.61 -3.67
N GLY A 105 -7.63 -6.04 -2.48
CA GLY A 105 -6.37 -5.62 -1.88
C GLY A 105 -6.30 -4.10 -1.65
N LEU A 106 -7.45 -3.47 -1.37
CA LEU A 106 -7.55 -2.02 -1.18
C LEU A 106 -7.45 -1.68 0.30
N GLU A 107 -6.58 -0.73 0.62
CA GLU A 107 -6.57 -0.06 1.91
C GLU A 107 -7.29 1.28 1.76
N CYS A 108 -8.27 1.53 2.61
CA CYS A 108 -9.02 2.76 2.59
C CYS A 108 -9.22 3.32 3.99
N THR A 109 -9.43 4.64 4.06
CA THR A 109 -9.63 5.34 5.32
C THR A 109 -11.09 5.73 5.45
N LEU A 110 -11.76 5.22 6.47
CA LEU A 110 -13.09 5.66 6.88
C LEU A 110 -12.92 6.75 7.94
N PHE A 111 -13.34 7.97 7.62
CA PHE A 111 -13.32 9.09 8.55
C PHE A 111 -14.55 9.02 9.47
N LEU A 112 -14.32 9.10 10.79
CA LEU A 112 -15.38 9.04 11.80
C LEU A 112 -16.06 10.40 12.04
N ALA A 113 -15.38 11.47 11.67
CA ALA A 113 -15.88 12.84 11.75
C ALA A 113 -15.53 13.63 10.48
N PRO A 114 -16.31 14.67 10.13
CA PRO A 114 -15.92 15.64 9.12
C PRO A 114 -14.59 16.31 9.48
N LYS A 115 -13.87 16.80 8.47
CA LYS A 115 -12.58 17.47 8.68
C LYS A 115 -12.72 18.66 9.63
N GLY A 116 -12.16 18.53 10.83
CA GLY A 116 -12.07 19.61 11.82
C GLY A 116 -13.08 19.53 12.96
N GLU A 117 -13.96 18.54 12.96
CA GLU A 117 -14.94 18.34 14.04
C GLU A 117 -14.60 17.07 14.84
N THR A 118 -14.84 17.10 16.15
CA THR A 118 -14.88 15.90 16.99
C THR A 118 -16.24 15.24 16.80
N SER A 119 -16.24 13.97 16.41
CA SER A 119 -17.47 13.17 16.40
C SER A 119 -18.00 13.04 17.83
N ASN A 120 -19.20 13.54 18.10
CA ASN A 120 -19.87 13.31 19.39
C ASN A 120 -20.30 11.85 19.60
N ILE A 121 -20.23 11.03 18.54
CA ILE A 121 -20.66 9.63 18.54
C ILE A 121 -19.53 8.69 18.96
N PHE A 122 -18.28 9.01 18.59
CA PHE A 122 -17.13 8.12 18.80
C PHE A 122 -16.21 8.64 19.90
N CYS A 123 -15.90 7.78 20.87
CA CYS A 123 -14.91 8.01 21.90
C CYS A 123 -13.67 7.14 21.60
N TYR A 124 -12.50 7.77 21.57
CA TYR A 124 -11.24 7.06 21.32
C TYR A 124 -10.56 6.70 22.65
N ASN A 125 -10.25 5.43 22.83
CA ASN A 125 -9.43 4.94 23.94
C ASN A 125 -7.98 4.77 23.48
N GLU A 126 -7.05 5.50 24.10
CA GLU A 126 -5.63 5.48 23.77
C GLU A 126 -4.91 4.21 24.25
N GLU A 127 -5.35 3.60 25.34
CA GLU A 127 -4.71 2.43 25.95
C GLU A 127 -4.97 1.18 25.10
N ASP A 128 -6.24 0.98 24.73
CA ASP A 128 -6.67 -0.20 23.96
C ASP A 128 -6.64 0.03 22.44
N GLN A 129 -6.40 1.28 21.99
CA GLN A 129 -6.52 1.69 20.59
C GLN A 129 -7.87 1.31 19.98
N THR A 130 -8.95 1.64 20.68
CA THR A 130 -10.33 1.31 20.27
C THR A 130 -11.15 2.58 20.02
N GLN A 131 -12.18 2.44 19.19
CA GLN A 131 -13.18 3.47 18.96
C GLN A 131 -14.54 2.95 19.42
N GLU A 132 -15.12 3.62 20.42
CA GLU A 132 -16.39 3.23 21.02
C GLU A 132 -17.51 4.17 20.55
N ALA A 133 -18.61 3.59 20.08
CA ALA A 133 -19.84 4.29 19.73
C ALA A 133 -21.01 3.67 20.49
N GLY A 134 -21.33 4.26 21.65
CA GLY A 134 -22.38 3.76 22.54
C GLY A 134 -22.04 2.38 23.09
N SER A 135 -22.71 1.33 22.59
CA SER A 135 -22.47 -0.06 23.00
C SER A 135 -21.52 -0.83 22.08
N ILE A 136 -21.08 -0.24 20.97
CA ILE A 136 -20.23 -0.89 19.97
C ILE A 136 -18.80 -0.40 20.13
N ALA A 137 -17.87 -1.30 20.42
CA ALA A 137 -16.44 -1.03 20.42
C ALA A 137 -15.79 -1.61 19.16
N LEU A 138 -15.05 -0.79 18.43
CA LEU A 138 -14.32 -1.18 17.21
C LEU A 138 -12.84 -1.37 17.54
N HIS A 139 -12.36 -2.58 17.33
CA HIS A 139 -10.97 -2.98 17.56
C HIS A 139 -10.22 -3.18 16.24
N ALA A 140 -8.90 -3.26 16.35
CA ALA A 140 -8.09 -3.77 15.25
C ALA A 140 -8.49 -5.22 14.94
N PHE A 141 -8.52 -5.56 13.65
CA PHE A 141 -8.89 -6.85 13.06
C PHE A 141 -10.36 -7.24 13.13
N ASP A 142 -11.23 -6.38 13.64
CA ASP A 142 -12.66 -6.63 13.62
C ASP A 142 -13.19 -6.68 12.18
N PRO A 143 -14.06 -7.66 11.85
CA PRO A 143 -14.73 -7.71 10.56
C PRO A 143 -15.83 -6.66 10.50
N ILE A 144 -15.85 -5.92 9.40
CA ILE A 144 -16.85 -4.88 9.13
C ILE A 144 -17.35 -4.98 7.70
N LYS A 145 -18.55 -4.45 7.46
CA LYS A 145 -19.10 -4.30 6.11
C LYS A 145 -19.13 -2.84 5.75
N VAL A 146 -18.54 -2.50 4.61
CA VAL A 146 -18.42 -1.13 4.12
C VAL A 146 -19.01 -0.99 2.73
N ARG A 147 -19.64 0.15 2.47
CA ARG A 147 -20.08 0.55 1.15
C ARG A 147 -19.00 1.42 0.52
N LEU A 148 -18.52 0.99 -0.64
CA LEU A 148 -17.51 1.68 -1.44
C LEU A 148 -18.18 2.54 -2.51
N SER A 149 -17.73 3.78 -2.61
CA SER A 149 -18.05 4.69 -3.70
C SER A 149 -16.83 5.53 -4.09
N LEU A 150 -16.86 6.07 -5.30
CA LEU A 150 -15.84 6.98 -5.79
C LEU A 150 -16.30 8.42 -5.56
N ASP A 151 -15.55 9.18 -4.77
CA ASP A 151 -15.70 10.62 -4.67
C ASP A 151 -14.94 11.31 -5.81
N SER A 152 -15.70 11.86 -6.75
CA SER A 152 -15.20 12.60 -7.91
C SER A 152 -15.30 14.13 -7.76
N ASN A 153 -15.46 14.65 -6.54
CA ASN A 153 -15.51 16.10 -6.29
C ASN A 153 -14.22 16.82 -6.74
N ASN A 154 -13.07 16.15 -6.64
CA ASN A 154 -11.81 16.65 -7.17
C ASN A 154 -11.32 15.73 -8.31
N ILE A 155 -11.43 16.21 -9.55
CA ILE A 155 -11.04 15.46 -10.75
C ILE A 155 -9.54 15.09 -10.76
N GLN A 156 -8.68 15.91 -10.14
CA GLN A 156 -7.24 15.62 -10.08
C GLN A 156 -6.90 14.54 -9.05
N HIS A 157 -7.74 14.37 -8.05
CA HIS A 157 -7.55 13.44 -6.94
C HIS A 157 -8.88 12.79 -6.56
N GLU A 158 -9.39 11.93 -7.44
CA GLU A 158 -10.49 11.03 -7.11
C GLU A 158 -10.07 10.16 -5.92
N LYS A 159 -11.00 9.94 -4.99
CA LYS A 159 -10.73 9.15 -3.78
C LYS A 159 -11.88 8.19 -3.53
N PHE A 160 -11.57 7.07 -2.90
CA PHE A 160 -12.60 6.21 -2.35
C PHE A 160 -13.24 6.89 -1.14
N ALA A 161 -14.56 7.02 -1.19
CA ALA A 161 -15.39 7.33 -0.04
C ALA A 161 -15.96 6.01 0.50
N LEU A 162 -15.86 5.84 1.81
CA LEU A 162 -16.39 4.67 2.50
C LEU A 162 -17.51 5.11 3.41
N GLN A 163 -18.52 4.26 3.48
CA GLN A 163 -19.60 4.38 4.45
C GLN A 163 -19.70 3.06 5.22
N LEU A 164 -19.87 3.15 6.53
CA LEU A 164 -20.06 1.97 7.36
C LEU A 164 -21.46 1.40 7.13
N VAL A 165 -21.55 0.09 6.94
CA VAL A 165 -22.84 -0.61 6.79
C VAL A 165 -23.08 -1.51 8.00
N LYS A 166 -22.06 -2.27 8.42
CA LYS A 166 -22.07 -3.07 9.65
C LYS A 166 -20.73 -2.95 10.38
N PRO A 167 -20.72 -2.81 11.72
CA PRO A 167 -21.87 -2.75 12.63
C PRO A 167 -22.70 -1.46 12.46
N TYR A 168 -24.01 -1.53 12.72
CA TYR A 168 -24.91 -0.38 12.54
C TYR A 168 -24.81 0.57 13.73
N ILE A 169 -24.33 1.78 13.45
CA ILE A 169 -24.23 2.89 14.40
C ILE A 169 -25.23 3.96 13.98
N GLU A 170 -26.15 4.30 14.87
CA GLU A 170 -27.18 5.30 14.62
C GLU A 170 -26.56 6.66 14.28
N GLY A 171 -27.05 7.30 13.21
CA GLY A 171 -26.52 8.58 12.73
C GLY A 171 -25.19 8.52 11.94
N PHE A 172 -24.57 7.34 11.80
CA PHE A 172 -23.33 7.18 11.04
C PHE A 172 -23.38 6.09 9.96
N SER A 173 -24.05 4.97 10.24
CA SER A 173 -24.10 3.83 9.32
C SER A 173 -25.22 3.94 8.30
N VAL A 174 -24.96 3.42 7.10
CA VAL A 174 -25.93 3.37 5.99
C VAL A 174 -26.60 1.99 5.99
N LEU A 175 -27.92 1.98 5.80
CA LEU A 175 -28.67 0.74 5.67
C LEU A 175 -28.27 0.02 4.37
N THR A 176 -28.11 -1.30 4.46
CA THR A 176 -28.09 -2.17 3.27
C THR A 176 -29.39 -1.95 2.49
N ASN A 177 -29.27 -1.70 1.18
CA ASN A 177 -30.41 -1.80 0.28
C ASN A 177 -30.84 -3.26 0.13
#